data_AF-A0A2V7TZV5-F1
#
_entry.id   AF-A0A2V7TZV5-F1
#
_cell.length_a   1.000
_cell.length_b   1.000
_cell.length_c   1.000
_cell.angle_alpha   90.00
_cell.angle_beta   90.00
_cell.angle_gamma   90.00
#
_symmetry.space_group_name_H-M   'P 1'
#
loop_
_entity.id
_entity.type
_entity.pdbx_description
1 polymer ?
#
loop_
_entity_poly.entity_id
_entity_poly.type
_entity_poly.pdbx_seq_one_letter_code
_entity_poly.pdbx_strand_id
1 'polypeptide(L)'
;MRFSAIRRMSALIERPGIISFAPGQPSPETFPVEAFRQILAEVVEKESAGAFQYILTRGLGSLLTAVGEYAAAKGIRSKLAELILTEGS
;
A
#
# COMPACT_ATOMS: atom_id res chain seq x y z
N MET A 1 -0.61 7.97 -24.59
CA MET A 1 0.10 7.31 -23.46
C MET A 1 1.57 7.15 -23.83
N ARG A 2 2.50 7.42 -22.90
CA ARG A 2 3.95 7.27 -23.11
C ARG A 2 4.44 6.05 -22.32
N PHE A 3 5.19 5.16 -22.98
CA PHE A 3 5.72 3.96 -22.33
C PHE A 3 6.90 4.29 -21.41
N SER A 4 6.95 3.63 -20.25
CA SER A 4 8.07 3.72 -19.32
C SER A 4 9.33 3.11 -19.95
N ALA A 5 10.42 3.89 -19.98
CA ALA A 5 11.71 3.41 -20.47
C ALA A 5 12.26 2.26 -19.60
N ILE A 6 12.01 2.31 -18.29
CA ILE A 6 12.42 1.28 -17.32
C ILE A 6 11.80 -0.06 -17.68
N ARG A 7 10.50 -0.09 -17.99
CA ARG A 7 9.79 -1.32 -18.36
C ARG A 7 10.34 -1.97 -19.63
N ARG A 8 10.96 -1.21 -20.54
CA ARG A 8 11.61 -1.78 -21.74
C ARG A 8 12.91 -2.50 -21.42
N MET A 9 13.53 -2.20 -20.28
CA MET A 9 14.81 -2.79 -19.87
C MET A 9 14.63 -4.06 -19.02
N SER A 10 13.41 -4.48 -18.68
CA SER A 10 13.16 -5.65 -17.82
C SER A 10 13.84 -6.93 -18.30
N ALA A 11 13.81 -7.20 -19.62
CA ALA A 11 14.48 -8.38 -20.19
C ALA A 11 16.01 -8.38 -20.00
N LEU A 12 16.62 -7.20 -19.86
CA LEU A 12 18.06 -7.06 -19.55
C LEU A 12 18.32 -7.24 -18.06
N ILE A 13 17.42 -6.74 -17.20
CA ILE A 13 17.50 -6.85 -15.74
C ILE A 13 17.43 -8.32 -15.29
N GLU A 14 16.64 -9.14 -15.96
CA GLU A 14 16.43 -10.56 -15.63
C GLU A 14 17.47 -11.51 -16.25
N ARG A 15 18.45 -10.99 -16.99
CA ARG A 15 19.41 -11.83 -17.71
C ARG A 15 20.40 -12.49 -16.74
N PRO A 16 20.59 -13.83 -16.79
CA PRO A 16 21.59 -14.51 -15.96
C PRO A 16 22.99 -13.91 -16.12
N GLY A 17 23.72 -13.78 -15.00
CA GLY A 17 25.07 -13.20 -14.96
C GLY A 17 25.12 -11.68 -14.84
N ILE A 18 23.97 -11.00 -14.73
CA ILE A 18 23.89 -9.55 -14.44
C ILE A 18 23.49 -9.34 -12.98
N ILE A 19 24.21 -8.46 -12.28
CA ILE A 19 23.79 -7.88 -11.00
C ILE A 19 23.09 -6.55 -11.31
N SER A 20 21.81 -6.44 -10.97
CA SER A 20 21.00 -5.26 -11.31
C SER A 20 20.71 -4.40 -10.08
N PHE A 21 21.12 -3.13 -10.14
CA PHE A 21 20.76 -2.08 -9.16
C PHE A 21 19.57 -1.22 -9.61
N ALA A 22 18.92 -1.60 -10.71
CA ALA A 22 17.81 -0.87 -11.31
C ALA A 22 16.42 -1.05 -10.64
N PRO A 23 16.09 -2.20 -9.98
CA PRO A 23 14.79 -2.37 -9.36
C PRO A 23 14.54 -1.38 -8.23
N GLY A 24 13.35 -0.76 -8.23
CA GLY A 24 12.87 0.10 -7.14
C GLY A 24 11.83 -0.57 -6.23
N GLN A 25 11.67 -1.89 -6.34
CA GLN A 25 10.75 -2.66 -5.52
C GLN A 25 11.41 -3.08 -4.20
N PRO A 26 10.70 -3.02 -3.06
CA PRO A 26 11.21 -3.56 -1.81
C PRO A 26 11.43 -5.08 -1.89
N SER A 27 12.35 -5.60 -1.06
CA SER A 27 12.62 -7.04 -1.00
C SER A 27 11.40 -7.81 -0.46
N PRO A 28 10.94 -8.90 -1.11
CA PRO A 28 9.84 -9.72 -0.63
C PRO A 28 10.05 -10.27 0.79
N GLU A 29 11.29 -10.52 1.19
CA GLU A 29 11.64 -11.04 2.52
C GLU A 29 11.34 -10.04 3.64
N THR A 30 11.17 -8.76 3.31
CA THR A 30 10.85 -7.70 4.28
C THR A 30 9.34 -7.58 4.53
N PHE A 31 8.51 -8.30 3.78
CA PHE A 31 7.07 -8.21 3.93
C PHE A 31 6.61 -8.97 5.17
N PRO A 32 5.80 -8.36 6.06
CA PRO A 32 5.32 -8.99 7.28
C PRO A 32 4.13 -9.92 6.98
N VAL A 33 4.35 -10.96 6.17
CA VAL A 33 3.31 -11.86 5.64
C VAL A 33 2.46 -12.48 6.75
N GLU A 34 3.10 -12.92 7.83
CA GLU A 34 2.40 -13.57 8.94
C GLU A 34 1.50 -12.59 9.72
N ALA A 35 1.94 -11.33 9.89
CA ALA A 35 1.12 -10.31 10.52
C ALA A 35 -0.11 -9.98 9.66
N PHE A 36 0.08 -9.84 8.35
CA PHE A 36 -1.04 -9.64 7.42
C PHE A 36 -2.04 -10.79 7.47
N ARG A 37 -1.56 -12.05 7.52
CA ARG A 37 -2.41 -13.22 7.63
C ARG A 37 -3.31 -13.18 8.86
N GLN A 38 -2.75 -12.81 10.01
CA GLN A 38 -3.49 -12.71 11.28
C GLN A 38 -4.53 -11.59 11.23
N ILE A 39 -4.15 -10.40 10.75
CA ILE A 39 -5.06 -9.25 10.62
C ILE A 39 -6.22 -9.56 9.67
N LEU A 40 -5.93 -10.18 8.52
CA LEU A 40 -6.98 -10.54 7.56
C LEU A 40 -7.97 -11.54 8.13
N ALA A 41 -7.49 -12.56 8.86
CA ALA A 41 -8.37 -13.51 9.53
C ALA A 41 -9.28 -12.81 10.55
N GLU A 42 -8.71 -11.91 11.36
CA GLU A 42 -9.45 -11.12 12.35
C GLU A 42 -10.50 -10.21 11.71
N VAL A 43 -10.17 -9.54 10.61
CA VAL A 43 -11.12 -8.68 9.87
C VAL A 43 -12.28 -9.52 9.32
N VAL A 44 -11.99 -10.67 8.70
CA VAL A 44 -13.04 -11.55 8.16
C VAL A 44 -13.94 -12.11 9.27
N GLU A 45 -13.36 -12.46 10.42
CA GLU A 45 -14.12 -12.96 11.57
C GLU A 45 -15.04 -11.88 12.17
N LYS A 46 -14.52 -10.65 12.34
CA LYS A 46 -15.24 -9.57 13.04
C LYS A 46 -16.22 -8.80 12.14
N GLU A 47 -15.79 -8.44 10.94
CA GLU A 47 -16.54 -7.59 10.01
C GLU A 47 -17.38 -8.42 9.03
N SER A 48 -17.03 -9.69 8.82
CA SER A 48 -17.75 -10.64 7.96
C SER A 48 -18.03 -10.04 6.57
N ALA A 49 -19.27 -10.13 6.07
CA ALA A 49 -19.70 -9.56 4.79
C ALA A 49 -19.47 -8.04 4.68
N GLY A 50 -19.40 -7.33 5.81
CA GLY A 50 -19.13 -5.89 5.84
C GLY A 50 -17.75 -5.52 5.31
N ALA A 51 -16.73 -6.36 5.52
CA ALA A 51 -15.38 -6.15 4.99
C ALA A 51 -15.30 -6.12 3.46
N PHE A 52 -16.30 -6.73 2.80
CA PHE A 52 -16.36 -6.86 1.34
C PHE A 52 -17.38 -5.90 0.69
N GLN A 53 -18.02 -5.04 1.48
CA GLN A 53 -19.02 -4.10 0.99
C GLN A 53 -18.38 -2.77 0.55
N TYR A 54 -19.08 -2.05 -0.32
CA TYR A 54 -18.72 -0.68 -0.69
C TYR A 54 -18.59 0.23 0.55
N ILE A 55 -17.59 1.10 0.49
CA ILE A 55 -17.33 2.15 1.47
C ILE A 55 -17.48 3.54 0.83
N LEU A 56 -17.38 4.59 1.65
CA LEU A 56 -17.36 5.96 1.15
C LEU A 56 -16.19 6.18 0.20
N THR A 57 -16.40 6.98 -0.85
CA THR A 57 -15.36 7.33 -1.84
C THR A 57 -14.10 7.92 -1.22
N ARG A 58 -14.22 8.56 -0.05
CA ARG A 58 -13.08 9.14 0.68
C ARG A 58 -12.17 8.07 1.30
N GLY A 59 -12.69 6.87 1.56
CA GLY A 59 -12.00 5.79 2.25
C GLY A 59 -12.61 5.42 3.60
N LEU A 60 -11.99 4.43 4.25
CA LEU A 60 -12.41 3.89 5.53
C LEU A 60 -12.07 4.88 6.66
N GLY A 61 -13.07 5.27 7.46
CA GLY A 61 -12.91 6.30 8.50
C GLY A 61 -11.83 6.00 9.53
N SER A 62 -11.74 4.75 10.02
CA SER A 62 -10.71 4.33 10.97
C SER A 62 -9.30 4.45 10.40
N LEU A 63 -9.11 4.09 9.12
CA LEU A 63 -7.83 4.23 8.45
C LEU A 63 -7.45 5.70 8.22
N LEU A 64 -8.41 6.55 7.84
CA LEU A 64 -8.17 7.98 7.70
C LEU A 64 -7.73 8.64 9.02
N THR A 65 -8.34 8.25 10.15
CA THR A 65 -7.89 8.70 11.48
C THR A 65 -6.47 8.26 11.78
N ALA A 66 -6.16 6.97 11.57
CA ALA A 66 -4.81 6.43 11.80
C ALA A 66 -3.74 7.13 10.92
N VAL A 67 -4.07 7.43 9.66
CA VAL A 67 -3.19 8.21 8.77
C VAL A 67 -2.97 9.63 9.28
N GLY A 68 -4.03 10.29 9.77
CA GLY A 68 -3.93 11.62 10.37
C GLY A 68 -3.03 11.64 11.61
N GLU A 69 -3.16 10.64 12.48
CA GLU A 69 -2.30 10.45 13.66
C GLU A 69 -0.84 10.19 13.28
N TYR A 70 -0.62 9.34 12.28
CA TYR A 70 0.71 9.07 11.72
C TYR A 70 1.37 10.33 11.16
N ALA A 71 0.61 11.15 10.42
CA ALA A 71 1.08 12.43 9.89
C ALA A 71 1.38 13.42 11.02
N ALA A 72 0.53 13.48 12.05
CA ALA A 72 0.72 14.34 13.21
C ALA A 72 1.98 13.99 13.99
N ALA A 73 2.30 12.70 14.14
CA ALA A 73 3.55 12.23 14.74
C ALA A 73 4.80 12.69 13.95
N LYS A 74 4.64 13.02 12.67
CA LYS A 74 5.68 13.62 11.80
C LYS A 74 5.60 15.15 11.70
N GLY A 75 4.73 15.79 12.50
CA GLY A 75 4.57 17.25 12.54
C GLY A 75 3.60 17.82 11.50
N ILE A 76 2.86 16.97 10.77
CA ILE A 76 1.89 17.39 9.76
C ILE A 76 0.49 17.33 10.38
N ARG A 77 -0.15 18.49 10.57
CA ARG A 77 -1.53 18.56 11.08
C ARG A 77 -2.52 18.61 9.93
N SER A 78 -3.53 17.74 9.97
CA SER A 78 -4.62 17.66 9.00
C SER A 78 -5.94 17.35 9.69
N LYS A 79 -7.04 17.91 9.18
CA LYS A 79 -8.40 17.51 9.55
C LYS A 79 -8.80 16.27 8.75
N LEU A 80 -9.70 15.45 9.29
CA LEU A 80 -10.21 14.26 8.59
C LEU A 80 -10.80 14.59 7.20
N ALA A 81 -11.45 15.76 7.06
CA ALA A 81 -12.02 16.25 5.80
C ALA A 81 -10.96 16.61 4.73
N GLU A 82 -9.71 16.75 5.12
CA GLU A 82 -8.57 17.05 4.24
C GLU A 82 -7.85 15.77 3.77
N LEU A 83 -8.27 14.59 4.26
CA LEU A 83 -7.69 13.29 3.93
C LEU A 83 -8.59 12.51 2.95
N ILE A 84 -7.96 11.78 2.03
CA ILE A 84 -8.60 10.85 1.09
C ILE A 84 -7.64 9.70 0.80
N LEU A 85 -8.18 8.48 0.70
CA LEU A 85 -7.41 7.32 0.25
C LEU A 85 -7.39 7.22 -1.28
N THR A 86 -6.26 6.80 -1.84
CA THR A 86 -6.08 6.51 -3.26
C THR A 86 -5.44 5.14 -3.44
N GLU A 87 -5.48 4.59 -4.65
CA GLU A 87 -4.93 3.25 -5.00
C GLU A 87 -3.40 3.27 -5.25
N GLY A 88 -2.69 4.23 -4.65
CA GLY A 88 -1.31 4.58 -4.98
C GLY A 88 -1.15 6.05 -5.39
N SER A 89 0.09 6.47 -5.59
CA SER A 89 0.47 7.82 -6.05
C SER A 89 0.57 7.92 -7.57
#